data_AF-A0A966BL04-F1
#
_entry.id   AF-A0A966BL04-F1
#
_cell.length_a   1.000
_cell.length_b   1.000
_cell.length_c   1.000
_cell.angle_alpha   90.00
_cell.angle_beta   90.00
_cell.angle_gamma   90.00
#
_symmetry.space_group_name_H-M   'P 1'
#
loop_
_entity.id
_entity.type
_entity.pdbx_description
1 polymer ?
#
loop_
_entity_poly.entity_id
_entity_poly.type
_entity_poly.pdbx_seq_one_letter_code
_entity_poly.pdbx_strand_id
1 'polypeptide(L)'
;MSNADPVEIEKFSQLAHKWWDPQSEFKPLHEINPLRLNYIDRFADLAGKTVLDVGCGGGILSESMAGLKANVTGIDLSDKALQVAKLHLLESGKQVAYRKIAVEAMAAEQPGQFDVVTCMEMLEHVPDPASVIAACAKLVKPDGWVFFSTLNRNPKS
;
A
#
# COMPACT_ATOMS: atom_id res chain seq x y z
N MET A 1 10.72 -17.14 -8.78
CA MET A 1 9.97 -16.22 -9.65
C MET A 1 9.14 -15.33 -8.75
N SER A 2 9.14 -14.01 -8.96
CA SER A 2 8.32 -13.07 -8.18
C SER A 2 6.86 -13.17 -8.65
N ASN A 3 5.91 -13.17 -7.72
CA ASN A 3 4.48 -13.12 -7.99
C ASN A 3 4.05 -11.70 -8.43
N ALA A 4 4.47 -11.32 -9.63
CA ALA A 4 4.30 -9.97 -10.15
C ALA A 4 4.11 -10.00 -11.66
N ASP A 5 3.17 -9.21 -12.18
CA ASP A 5 2.99 -8.99 -13.60
C ASP A 5 3.83 -7.77 -14.05
N PRO A 6 4.87 -7.95 -14.89
CA PRO A 6 5.69 -6.84 -15.38
C PRO A 6 4.91 -5.79 -16.17
N VAL A 7 3.84 -6.19 -16.87
CA VAL A 7 3.02 -5.28 -17.69
C VAL A 7 2.25 -4.31 -16.80
N GLU A 8 1.63 -4.83 -15.74
CA GLU A 8 0.92 -3.99 -14.78
C GLU A 8 1.88 -3.05 -14.03
N ILE A 9 3.07 -3.54 -13.62
CA ILE A 9 4.08 -2.68 -13.00
C ILE A 9 4.48 -1.53 -13.92
N GLU A 10 4.73 -1.79 -15.21
CA GLU A 10 5.13 -0.75 -16.16
C GLU A 10 4.01 0.27 -16.40
N LYS A 11 2.77 -0.19 -16.49
CA LYS A 11 1.58 0.68 -16.62
C LYS A 11 1.50 1.73 -15.50
N PHE A 12 1.62 1.31 -14.23
CA PHE A 12 1.64 2.25 -13.10
C PHE A 12 2.90 3.12 -13.08
N SER A 13 4.04 2.54 -13.50
CA SER A 13 5.31 3.26 -13.58
C SER A 13 5.27 4.43 -14.56
N GLN A 14 4.54 4.31 -15.67
CA GLN A 14 4.38 5.39 -16.66
C GLN A 14 3.52 6.55 -16.12
N LEU A 15 2.51 6.24 -15.32
CA LEU A 15 1.60 7.23 -14.73
C LEU A 15 2.15 7.85 -13.44
N ALA A 16 3.27 7.36 -12.90
CA ALA A 16 3.71 7.69 -11.55
C ALA A 16 3.86 9.19 -11.27
N HIS A 17 4.32 9.97 -12.24
CA HIS A 17 4.48 11.43 -12.11
C HIS A 17 3.17 12.19 -11.85
N LYS A 18 2.01 11.56 -12.07
CA LYS A 18 0.69 12.15 -11.82
C LYS A 18 0.05 11.66 -10.50
N TRP A 19 0.74 10.83 -9.72
CA TRP A 19 0.12 10.14 -8.55
C TRP A 19 -0.55 11.09 -7.56
N TRP A 20 0.05 12.26 -7.33
CA TRP A 20 -0.43 13.26 -6.39
C TRP A 20 -1.25 14.39 -7.03
N ASP A 21 -1.53 14.33 -8.33
CA ASP A 21 -2.51 15.22 -8.95
C ASP A 21 -3.94 14.70 -8.68
N PRO A 22 -4.77 15.43 -7.92
CA PRO A 22 -6.12 15.00 -7.55
C PRO A 22 -7.10 15.00 -8.73
N GLN A 23 -6.72 15.51 -9.91
CA GLN A 23 -7.53 15.45 -11.13
C GLN A 23 -7.01 14.44 -12.17
N SER A 24 -5.97 13.67 -11.82
CA SER A 24 -5.37 12.65 -12.69
C SER A 24 -6.17 11.34 -12.74
N GLU A 25 -5.59 10.34 -13.39
CA GLU A 25 -6.03 8.94 -13.39
C GLU A 25 -6.11 8.35 -11.96
N PHE A 26 -5.42 8.94 -10.98
CA PHE A 26 -5.47 8.54 -9.56
C PHE A 26 -6.51 9.30 -8.74
N LYS A 27 -7.31 10.19 -9.35
CA LYS A 27 -8.42 10.90 -8.68
C LYS A 27 -9.31 9.98 -7.83
N PRO A 28 -9.75 8.79 -8.30
CA PRO A 28 -10.57 7.91 -7.47
C PRO A 28 -9.87 7.48 -6.17
N LEU A 29 -8.54 7.30 -6.20
CA LEU A 29 -7.78 6.97 -4.99
C LEU A 29 -7.75 8.13 -4.00
N HIS A 30 -7.64 9.37 -4.48
CA HIS A 30 -7.71 10.56 -3.63
C HIS A 30 -9.09 10.71 -2.98
N GLU A 31 -10.16 10.57 -3.77
CA GLU A 31 -11.54 10.72 -3.29
C GLU A 31 -11.93 9.62 -2.29
N ILE A 32 -11.48 8.38 -2.50
CA ILE A 32 -11.82 7.27 -1.60
C ILE A 32 -10.96 7.24 -0.33
N ASN A 33 -9.80 7.90 -0.35
CA ASN A 33 -8.81 7.78 0.72
C ASN A 33 -9.35 8.14 2.12
N PRO A 34 -10.12 9.24 2.30
CA PRO A 34 -10.71 9.54 3.61
C PRO A 34 -11.64 8.45 4.12
N LEU A 35 -12.41 7.80 3.23
CA LEU A 35 -13.34 6.73 3.61
C LEU A 35 -12.60 5.48 4.07
N ARG A 36 -11.63 5.00 3.30
CA ARG A 36 -10.85 3.80 3.67
C ARG A 36 -9.98 4.04 4.90
N LEU A 37 -9.37 5.24 5.03
CA LEU A 37 -8.57 5.60 6.19
C LEU A 37 -9.41 5.56 7.47
N ASN A 38 -10.59 6.20 7.45
CA ASN A 38 -11.51 6.21 8.59
C ASN A 38 -12.05 4.81 8.92
N TYR A 39 -12.27 3.96 7.91
CA TYR A 39 -12.67 2.58 8.13
C TYR A 39 -11.57 1.80 8.85
N ILE A 40 -10.33 1.87 8.34
CA ILE A 40 -9.17 1.19 8.96
C ILE A 40 -8.98 1.68 10.40
N ASP A 41 -8.95 2.98 10.62
CA ASP A 41 -8.69 3.57 11.93
C ASP A 41 -9.77 3.22 12.97
N ARG A 42 -11.04 3.16 12.54
CA ARG A 42 -12.15 2.75 13.41
C ARG A 42 -11.95 1.36 14.03
N PHE A 43 -11.36 0.42 13.29
CA PHE A 43 -11.17 -0.95 13.77
C PHE A 43 -9.80 -1.17 14.41
N ALA A 44 -8.76 -0.51 13.89
CA ALA A 44 -7.38 -0.80 14.25
C ALA A 44 -6.75 0.19 15.24
N ASP A 45 -7.33 1.38 15.42
CA ASP A 45 -6.78 2.49 16.24
C ASP A 45 -5.31 2.74 15.90
N LEU A 46 -5.07 3.44 14.78
CA LEU A 46 -3.76 3.46 14.10
C LEU A 46 -2.65 4.18 14.89
N ALA A 47 -3.01 5.02 15.86
CA ALA A 47 -2.05 5.82 16.61
C ALA A 47 -1.02 4.93 17.33
N GLY A 48 0.26 5.11 17.01
CA GLY A 48 1.37 4.35 17.58
C GLY A 48 1.51 2.91 17.08
N LYS A 49 0.64 2.43 16.18
CA LYS A 49 0.70 1.08 15.60
C LYS A 49 1.81 0.97 14.55
N THR A 50 2.40 -0.21 14.43
CA THR A 50 3.29 -0.56 13.32
C THR A 50 2.47 -1.09 12.16
N VAL A 51 2.52 -0.40 11.02
CA VAL A 51 1.61 -0.63 9.88
C VAL A 51 2.39 -0.94 8.61
N LEU A 52 1.92 -1.93 7.85
CA LEU A 52 2.40 -2.23 6.50
C LEU A 52 1.33 -1.86 5.45
N ASP A 53 1.74 -1.15 4.41
CA ASP A 53 0.94 -0.87 3.21
C ASP A 53 1.52 -1.61 2.01
N VAL A 54 0.81 -2.65 1.55
CA VAL A 54 1.21 -3.56 0.49
C VAL A 54 0.69 -3.07 -0.86
N GLY A 55 1.60 -2.78 -1.79
CA GLY A 55 1.26 -2.09 -3.04
C GLY A 55 0.99 -0.62 -2.79
N CYS A 56 1.85 0.05 -2.02
CA CYS A 56 1.61 1.42 -1.57
C CYS A 56 1.65 2.45 -2.71
N GLY A 57 2.22 2.08 -3.88
CA GLY A 57 2.37 2.95 -5.03
C GLY A 57 3.03 4.29 -4.67
N GLY A 58 2.38 5.38 -5.04
CA GLY A 58 2.80 6.75 -4.74
C GLY A 58 2.54 7.21 -3.29
N GLY A 59 2.01 6.35 -2.42
CA GLY A 59 2.01 6.60 -0.97
C GLY A 59 0.78 7.30 -0.38
N ILE A 60 -0.33 7.44 -1.14
CA ILE A 60 -1.54 8.16 -0.69
C ILE A 60 -2.04 7.65 0.67
N LEU A 61 -2.26 6.34 0.80
CA LEU A 61 -2.75 5.74 2.05
C LEU A 61 -1.66 5.72 3.12
N SER A 62 -0.45 5.28 2.75
CA SER A 62 0.72 5.28 3.62
C SER A 62 0.94 6.61 4.35
N GLU A 63 0.99 7.73 3.63
CA GLU A 63 1.18 9.05 4.23
C GLU A 63 -0.01 9.48 5.11
N SER A 64 -1.22 9.08 4.73
CA SER A 64 -2.43 9.38 5.51
C SER A 64 -2.45 8.64 6.85
N MET A 65 -2.04 7.36 6.86
CA MET A 65 -1.89 6.58 8.10
C MET A 65 -0.76 7.15 8.98
N ALA A 66 0.35 7.59 8.39
CA ALA A 66 1.39 8.32 9.13
C ALA A 66 0.86 9.65 9.69
N GLY A 67 -0.07 10.30 9.00
CA GLY A 67 -0.81 11.45 9.50
C GLY A 67 -1.60 11.19 10.79
N LEU A 68 -2.06 9.95 10.99
CA LEU A 68 -2.70 9.46 12.22
C LEU A 68 -1.69 8.92 13.24
N LYS A 69 -0.39 9.24 13.09
CA LYS A 69 0.70 8.84 14.00
C LYS A 69 0.99 7.34 14.02
N ALA A 70 0.64 6.62 12.95
CA ALA A 70 1.12 5.25 12.75
C ALA A 70 2.60 5.24 12.33
N ASN A 71 3.31 4.16 12.69
CA ASN A 71 4.66 3.87 12.21
C ASN A 71 4.55 3.05 10.91
N VAL A 72 4.54 3.75 9.77
CA VAL A 72 4.17 3.15 8.48
C VAL A 72 5.39 2.71 7.68
N THR A 73 5.34 1.47 7.17
CA THR A 73 6.17 0.98 6.07
C THR A 73 5.30 0.76 4.84
N GLY A 74 5.66 1.34 3.71
CA GLY A 74 5.02 1.06 2.42
C GLY A 74 5.93 0.21 1.54
N ILE A 75 5.36 -0.82 0.89
CA ILE A 75 6.09 -1.67 -0.05
C ILE A 75 5.43 -1.65 -1.43
N ASP A 76 6.26 -1.61 -2.47
CA ASP A 76 5.83 -1.71 -3.87
C ASP A 76 6.95 -2.33 -4.72
N LEU A 77 6.64 -2.74 -5.95
CA LEU A 77 7.62 -3.25 -6.91
C LEU A 77 8.01 -2.22 -7.97
N SER A 78 7.26 -1.12 -8.11
CA SER A 78 7.60 -0.01 -9.00
C SER A 78 8.58 0.97 -8.34
N ASP A 79 9.82 1.02 -8.85
CA ASP A 79 10.79 2.04 -8.42
C ASP A 79 10.27 3.46 -8.66
N LYS A 80 9.58 3.70 -9.78
CA LYS A 80 9.07 5.03 -10.14
C LYS A 80 7.98 5.49 -9.17
N ALA A 81 7.04 4.61 -8.82
CA ALA A 81 6.00 4.93 -7.84
C ALA A 81 6.60 5.23 -6.46
N LEU A 82 7.55 4.40 -5.99
CA LEU A 82 8.23 4.63 -4.72
C LEU A 82 9.08 5.91 -4.70
N GLN A 83 9.68 6.31 -5.83
CA GLN A 83 10.38 7.59 -5.93
C GLN A 83 9.42 8.77 -5.76
N VAL A 84 8.24 8.70 -6.39
CA VAL A 84 7.18 9.72 -6.24
C VAL A 84 6.69 9.78 -4.80
N ALA A 85 6.47 8.63 -4.15
CA ALA A 85 6.08 8.58 -2.74
C ALA A 85 7.14 9.21 -1.83
N LYS A 86 8.42 8.91 -2.06
CA LYS A 86 9.54 9.51 -1.29
C LYS A 86 9.70 11.00 -1.54
N LEU A 87 9.49 11.46 -2.76
CA LEU A 87 9.55 12.88 -3.10
C LEU A 87 8.43 13.66 -2.39
N HIS A 88 7.21 13.12 -2.40
CA HIS A 88 6.06 13.77 -1.76
C HIS A 88 6.20 13.87 -0.22
N LEU A 89 6.92 12.94 0.43
CA LEU A 89 7.26 13.10 1.85
C LEU A 89 8.05 14.39 2.16
N LEU A 90 8.86 14.88 1.22
CA LEU A 90 9.60 16.14 1.39
C LEU A 90 8.66 17.34 1.41
N GLU A 91 7.53 17.25 0.70
CA GLU A 91 6.50 18.27 0.64
C GLU A 91 5.54 18.18 1.83
N SER A 92 5.12 16.96 2.19
CA SER A 92 4.13 16.71 3.25
C SER A 92 4.70 16.74 4.67
N GLY A 93 6.01 16.57 4.82
CA GLY A 93 6.70 16.51 6.13
C GLY A 93 6.37 15.25 6.93
N LYS A 94 5.74 14.24 6.32
CA LYS A 94 5.43 12.94 6.95
C LYS A 94 6.67 12.04 6.98
N GLN A 95 6.60 11.00 7.80
CA GLN A 95 7.64 9.98 7.90
C GLN A 95 7.06 8.61 7.59
N VAL A 96 7.47 8.03 6.46
CA VAL A 96 7.10 6.68 6.01
C VAL A 96 8.35 5.97 5.48
N ALA A 97 8.54 4.72 5.86
CA ALA A 97 9.61 3.90 5.32
C ALA A 97 9.14 3.20 4.03
N TYR A 98 9.68 3.60 2.87
CA TYR A 98 9.34 2.99 1.58
C TYR A 98 10.41 2.00 1.11
N ARG A 99 10.02 0.74 0.84
CA ARG A 99 10.92 -0.34 0.39
C ARG A 99 10.44 -0.97 -0.91
N LYS A 100 11.37 -1.22 -1.84
CA LYS A 100 11.11 -2.04 -3.03
C LYS A 100 11.27 -3.51 -2.68
N ILE A 101 10.17 -4.21 -2.42
CA ILE A 101 10.18 -5.63 -2.03
C ILE A 101 8.81 -6.26 -2.30
N ALA A 102 8.80 -7.53 -2.70
CA ALA A 102 7.56 -8.30 -2.80
C ALA A 102 7.04 -8.66 -1.40
N VAL A 103 5.72 -8.74 -1.24
CA VAL A 103 5.10 -9.05 0.05
C VAL A 103 5.51 -10.43 0.58
N GLU A 104 5.72 -11.42 -0.29
CA GLU A 104 6.18 -12.75 0.11
C GLU A 104 7.60 -12.73 0.68
N ALA A 105 8.48 -11.91 0.10
CA ALA A 105 9.83 -11.72 0.61
C ALA A 105 9.81 -10.94 1.93
N MET A 106 8.99 -9.90 2.05
CA MET A 106 8.75 -9.19 3.31
C MET A 106 8.25 -10.15 4.41
N ALA A 107 7.33 -11.05 4.08
CA ALA A 107 6.78 -12.06 4.99
C ALA A 107 7.81 -13.12 5.40
N ALA A 108 8.85 -13.33 4.61
CA ALA A 108 10.00 -14.17 4.99
C ALA A 108 10.95 -13.41 5.93
N GLU A 109 11.18 -12.12 5.71
CA GLU A 109 12.06 -11.29 6.54
C GLU A 109 11.47 -10.95 7.91
N GLN A 110 10.17 -10.65 7.97
CA GLN A 110 9.52 -10.00 9.12
C GLN A 110 8.15 -10.62 9.47
N PRO A 111 8.06 -11.93 9.71
CA PRO A 111 6.80 -12.57 10.08
C PRO A 111 6.27 -12.05 11.43
N GLY A 112 4.97 -11.78 11.52
CA GLY A 112 4.30 -11.38 12.76
C GLY A 112 4.77 -10.04 13.35
N GLN A 113 5.25 -9.11 12.51
CA GLN A 113 5.84 -7.84 12.97
C GLN A 113 4.87 -6.65 12.94
N PHE A 114 3.74 -6.76 12.23
CA PHE A 114 2.84 -5.64 11.97
C PHE A 114 1.54 -5.76 12.77
N ASP A 115 1.13 -4.67 13.44
CA ASP A 115 -0.18 -4.60 14.09
C ASP A 115 -1.32 -4.50 13.06
N VAL A 116 -1.02 -3.86 11.92
CA VAL A 116 -1.95 -3.69 10.80
C VAL A 116 -1.23 -3.95 9.47
N VAL A 117 -1.86 -4.71 8.60
CA VAL A 117 -1.46 -4.87 7.19
C VAL A 117 -2.61 -4.39 6.31
N THR A 118 -2.32 -3.52 5.35
CA THR A 118 -3.27 -3.03 4.35
C THR A 118 -2.82 -3.46 2.97
N CYS A 119 -3.76 -3.92 2.14
CA CYS A 119 -3.53 -4.32 0.75
C CYS A 119 -4.73 -3.82 -0.09
N MET A 120 -4.60 -2.63 -0.67
CA MET A 120 -5.71 -1.87 -1.26
C MET A 120 -5.50 -1.69 -2.76
N GLU A 121 -6.48 -2.09 -3.59
CA GLU A 121 -6.43 -1.98 -5.06
C GLU A 121 -5.17 -2.62 -5.66
N MET A 122 -4.83 -3.84 -5.18
CA MET A 122 -3.56 -4.51 -5.50
C MET A 122 -3.75 -5.96 -5.95
N LEU A 123 -4.66 -6.71 -5.31
CA LEU A 123 -4.86 -8.15 -5.55
C LEU A 123 -5.27 -8.48 -6.99
N GLU A 124 -5.97 -7.56 -7.66
CA GLU A 124 -6.39 -7.70 -9.05
C GLU A 124 -5.24 -7.62 -10.07
N HIS A 125 -4.08 -7.11 -9.66
CA HIS A 125 -2.90 -6.88 -10.50
C HIS A 125 -1.82 -7.95 -10.35
N VAL A 126 -2.05 -8.98 -9.53
CA VAL A 126 -1.08 -10.08 -9.32
C VAL A 126 -1.52 -11.38 -9.99
N PRO A 127 -0.57 -12.22 -10.45
CA PRO A 127 -0.87 -13.55 -10.98
C PRO A 127 -1.49 -14.51 -9.95
N ASP A 128 -1.00 -14.48 -8.70
CA ASP A 128 -1.48 -15.33 -7.61
C ASP A 128 -1.89 -14.49 -6.37
N PRO A 129 -3.16 -14.03 -6.30
CA PRO A 129 -3.64 -13.27 -5.15
C PRO A 129 -3.70 -14.10 -3.86
N ALA A 130 -3.82 -15.42 -3.94
CA ALA A 130 -3.85 -16.26 -2.75
C ALA A 130 -2.49 -16.26 -2.02
N SER A 131 -1.39 -16.26 -2.78
CA SER A 131 -0.04 -16.07 -2.22
C SER A 131 0.11 -14.73 -1.48
N VAL A 132 -0.44 -13.64 -2.03
CA VAL A 132 -0.41 -12.32 -1.38
C VAL A 132 -1.20 -12.32 -0.08
N ILE A 133 -2.40 -12.92 -0.06
CA ILE A 133 -3.23 -13.03 1.14
C ILE A 133 -2.50 -13.84 2.23
N ALA A 134 -1.90 -14.97 1.86
CA ALA A 134 -1.11 -15.80 2.78
C ALA A 134 0.10 -15.04 3.35
N ALA A 135 0.79 -14.25 2.53
CA ALA A 135 1.91 -13.42 2.98
C ALA A 135 1.44 -12.32 3.96
N CYS A 136 0.32 -11.65 3.67
CA CYS A 136 -0.28 -10.65 4.58
C CYS A 136 -0.66 -11.28 5.93
N ALA A 137 -1.26 -12.46 5.91
CA ALA A 137 -1.59 -13.21 7.13
C ALA A 137 -0.35 -13.64 7.93
N LYS A 138 0.78 -13.91 7.26
CA LYS A 138 2.06 -14.22 7.92
C LYS A 138 2.74 -12.98 8.52
N LEU A 139 2.53 -11.80 7.93
CA LEU A 139 3.12 -10.53 8.34
C LEU A 139 2.46 -9.92 9.57
N VAL A 140 1.14 -10.10 9.70
CA VAL A 140 0.36 -9.55 10.80
C VAL A 140 0.63 -10.31 12.10
N LYS A 141 0.67 -9.59 13.22
CA LYS A 141 0.72 -10.16 14.58
C LYS A 141 -0.56 -10.97 14.87
N PRO A 142 -0.52 -11.90 15.84
CA PRO A 142 -1.74 -12.40 16.46
C PRO A 142 -2.63 -11.23 16.91
N ASP A 143 -3.94 -11.35 16.70
CA ASP A 143 -4.96 -10.32 16.97
C ASP A 143 -4.79 -8.99 16.20
N GLY A 144 -3.84 -8.91 15.27
CA GLY A 144 -3.68 -7.77 14.37
C GLY A 144 -4.69 -7.79 13.22
N TRP A 145 -4.78 -6.66 12.52
CA TRP A 145 -5.75 -6.48 11.44
C TRP A 145 -5.11 -6.65 10.06
N VAL A 146 -5.81 -7.33 9.16
CA VAL A 146 -5.50 -7.32 7.73
C VAL A 146 -6.70 -6.77 6.97
N PHE A 147 -6.48 -5.70 6.22
CA PHE A 147 -7.49 -5.09 5.38
C PHE A 147 -7.17 -5.37 3.90
N PHE A 148 -8.20 -5.80 3.16
CA PHE A 148 -8.18 -5.94 1.71
C PHE A 148 -9.28 -5.09 1.10
N SER A 149 -9.03 -4.50 -0.07
CA SER A 149 -10.10 -3.85 -0.84
C SER A 149 -9.81 -3.79 -2.34
N THR A 150 -10.90 -3.77 -3.12
CA THR A 150 -10.94 -3.50 -4.56
C THR A 150 -12.18 -2.64 -4.81
N LEU A 151 -12.10 -1.38 -4.43
CA LEU A 151 -13.21 -0.43 -4.45
C LEU A 151 -13.25 0.33 -5.79
N ASN A 152 -12.12 0.47 -6.48
CA ASN A 152 -12.03 1.12 -7.78
C ASN A 152 -12.21 0.09 -8.90
N ARG A 153 -13.41 0.03 -9.48
CA ARG A 153 -13.79 -0.99 -10.45
C ARG A 153 -13.67 -0.47 -11.88
N ASN A 154 -12.71 -1.02 -12.62
CA ASN A 154 -12.60 -0.89 -14.07
C ASN A 154 -12.63 -2.29 -14.73
N PRO A 155 -12.96 -2.42 -16.03
CA PRO A 155 -12.77 -3.67 -16.75
C PRO A 155 -11.31 -4.13 -16.63
N LYS A 156 -11.09 -5.43 -16.42
CA LYS A 156 -9.74 -5.99 -16.34
C LYS A 156 -9.07 -5.84 -17.72
N SER A 157 -7.93 -5.15 -17.77
CA SER A 157 -7.10 -4.97 -18.96
C SER A 157 -6.36 -6.25 -19.34
#